data_AF-A0A432W712-F1
#
_entry.id   AF-A0A432W712-F1
#
_cell.length_a   1.000
_cell.length_b   1.000
_cell.length_c   1.000
_cell.angle_alpha   90.00
_cell.angle_beta   90.00
_cell.angle_gamma   90.00
#
_symmetry.space_group_name_H-M   'P 1'
#
loop_
_entity.id
_entity.type
_entity.pdbx_description
1 polymer ?
#
loop_
_entity_poly.entity_id
_entity_poly.type
_entity_poly.pdbx_seq_one_letter_code
_entity_poly.pdbx_strand_id
1 'polypeptide(L)'
;MKPYCIADANHVVVGDQVIAVKPGKFKRIGKHSHFYFIGDGQLYKLQGKPITLVPVAGPDVKTFKVLDEDTAEDKDGEMRILVTLRPQQDQSQVRVLRGKEIKDEADRCLAIREKAEQEEKRKSPLLPGDFSGSLTENLVCLGQWLTEDFAARWAMQRTNLQLYRLVSVYLKWCTEAFQDDHQEAHLKKGLSLFQRFPLFSWLHPEMLYHAAQLYVQAGQPEQAIDCCKKAFHYRSAHIAEFLADESLRPLKLHPEFIQLQKEVKASEDDFEYVSLPLIEACEQAIESQEDDKAFTSWMRQQLLYKFRFYQQSELISRIAKSSEPEKLNWQRLAQKNQFYFEHYMLLEGPGEVISEEGKRQWNAFLLYHEYQQLQPLAYLRMADIFFREAHQWANWKCQHFEDTRQVLAPRIKEAGQLIAYFQELMTALDEDTKTLVQESAENYSLVQIMRASGKPLK
;
A
#
# COMPACT_ATOMS: atom_id res chain seq x y z
N MET A 1 -15.58 36.71 -5.45
CA MET A 1 -15.17 35.37 -5.92
C MET A 1 -14.51 34.66 -4.75
N LYS A 2 -14.95 33.46 -4.34
CA LYS A 2 -14.28 32.71 -3.26
C LYS A 2 -12.97 32.12 -3.81
N PRO A 3 -11.86 32.14 -3.05
CA PRO A 3 -10.58 31.61 -3.52
C PRO A 3 -10.66 30.11 -3.83
N TYR A 4 -9.89 29.69 -4.83
CA TYR A 4 -9.84 28.31 -5.36
C TYR A 4 -9.03 27.34 -4.48
N CYS A 5 -8.64 27.77 -3.28
CA CYS A 5 -7.56 27.23 -2.45
C CYS A 5 -7.83 27.58 -0.98
N ILE A 6 -7.22 26.86 -0.03
CA ILE A 6 -7.16 27.33 1.36
C ILE A 6 -6.44 28.67 1.35
N ALA A 7 -7.05 29.63 2.03
CA ALA A 7 -6.63 31.00 1.96
C ALA A 7 -6.92 31.69 3.27
N ASP A 8 -6.01 32.53 3.71
CA ASP A 8 -6.27 33.49 4.77
C ASP A 8 -6.28 34.91 4.20
N ALA A 9 -6.24 35.95 5.03
CA ALA A 9 -6.27 37.33 4.52
C ALA A 9 -5.15 37.66 3.51
N ASN A 10 -4.00 36.97 3.62
CA ASN A 10 -2.76 37.33 2.93
C ASN A 10 -2.07 36.18 2.22
N HIS A 11 -2.52 34.94 2.42
CA HIS A 11 -1.88 33.75 1.88
C HIS A 11 -2.88 32.86 1.18
N VAL A 12 -2.34 32.10 0.24
CA VAL A 12 -3.02 31.04 -0.48
C VAL A 12 -2.15 29.78 -0.41
N VAL A 13 -2.77 28.63 -0.16
CA VAL A 13 -2.12 27.32 -0.15
C VAL A 13 -2.46 26.56 -1.43
N VAL A 14 -1.44 26.12 -2.16
CA VAL A 14 -1.59 25.30 -3.37
C VAL A 14 -0.59 24.15 -3.30
N GLY A 15 -1.09 22.91 -3.24
CA GLY A 15 -0.25 21.74 -3.02
C GLY A 15 0.47 21.86 -1.67
N ASP A 16 1.79 21.75 -1.70
CA ASP A 16 2.66 21.83 -0.53
C ASP A 16 3.25 23.25 -0.30
N GLN A 17 2.74 24.28 -0.98
CA GLN A 17 3.26 25.64 -0.90
C GLN A 17 2.28 26.65 -0.32
N VAL A 18 2.81 27.54 0.53
CA VAL A 18 2.14 28.75 1.01
C VAL A 18 2.65 29.93 0.18
N ILE A 19 1.73 30.61 -0.51
CA ILE A 19 2.03 31.75 -1.37
C ILE A 19 1.48 33.01 -0.71
N ALA A 20 2.35 33.99 -0.46
CA ALA A 20 1.95 35.30 0.02
C ALA A 20 1.27 36.11 -1.10
N VAL A 21 -0.05 35.99 -1.18
CA VAL A 21 -0.90 36.69 -2.15
C VAL A 21 -2.29 36.87 -1.55
N LYS A 22 -2.89 38.05 -1.78
CA LYS A 22 -4.29 38.26 -1.38
C LYS A 22 -5.19 37.29 -2.15
N PRO A 23 -6.08 36.52 -1.50
CA PRO A 23 -6.83 35.47 -2.19
C PRO A 23 -7.71 35.97 -3.34
N GLY A 24 -8.22 37.20 -3.24
CA GLY A 24 -8.97 37.84 -4.32
C GLY A 24 -8.15 38.16 -5.58
N LYS A 25 -6.82 38.13 -5.50
CA LYS A 25 -5.89 38.31 -6.62
C LYS A 25 -5.31 37.00 -7.16
N PHE A 26 -5.65 35.88 -6.53
CA PHE A 26 -5.18 34.56 -6.94
C PHE A 26 -6.29 33.81 -7.67
N LYS A 27 -6.08 33.54 -8.96
CA LYS A 27 -7.08 32.89 -9.81
C LYS A 27 -6.48 31.69 -10.53
N ARG A 28 -7.28 30.63 -10.67
CA ARG A 28 -6.99 29.49 -11.54
C ARG A 28 -7.58 29.76 -12.92
N ILE A 29 -6.84 29.44 -13.99
CA ILE A 29 -7.31 29.49 -15.38
C ILE A 29 -6.99 28.15 -16.04
N GLY A 30 -7.96 27.49 -16.66
CA GLY A 30 -7.74 26.20 -17.29
C GLY A 30 -8.91 25.64 -18.07
N LYS A 31 -8.67 24.52 -18.75
CA LYS A 31 -9.65 23.65 -19.41
C LYS A 31 -9.28 22.19 -19.15
N HIS A 32 -10.27 21.35 -18.86
CA HIS A 32 -10.09 19.93 -18.55
C HIS A 32 -8.97 19.69 -17.50
N SER A 33 -7.96 18.91 -17.86
CA SER A 33 -6.75 18.63 -17.08
C SER A 33 -5.81 19.81 -16.91
N HIS A 34 -5.81 20.73 -17.85
CA HIS A 34 -4.71 21.66 -18.01
C HIS A 34 -5.08 23.02 -17.44
N PHE A 35 -4.34 23.46 -16.45
CA PHE A 35 -4.61 24.73 -15.80
C PHE A 35 -3.36 25.35 -15.20
N TYR A 36 -3.47 26.64 -14.95
CA TYR A 36 -2.45 27.53 -14.43
C TYR A 36 -3.04 28.38 -13.31
N PHE A 37 -2.16 28.96 -12.52
CA PHE A 37 -2.54 29.93 -11.50
C PHE A 37 -1.96 31.30 -11.85
N ILE A 38 -2.72 32.34 -11.56
CA ILE A 38 -2.29 33.73 -11.71
C ILE A 38 -2.41 34.38 -10.36
N GLY A 39 -1.29 34.88 -9.84
CA GLY A 39 -1.20 35.59 -8.56
C GLY A 39 -0.25 36.77 -8.69
N ASP A 40 -0.70 37.96 -8.27
CA ASP A 40 0.09 39.20 -8.31
C ASP A 40 0.82 39.46 -9.65
N GLY A 41 0.16 39.14 -10.76
CA GLY A 41 0.68 39.37 -12.11
C GLY A 41 1.69 38.33 -12.60
N GLN A 42 1.92 37.26 -11.85
CA GLN A 42 2.75 36.13 -12.23
C GLN A 42 1.87 34.92 -12.60
N LEU A 43 2.22 34.25 -13.71
CA LEU A 43 1.65 32.96 -14.08
C LEU A 43 2.45 31.84 -13.40
N TYR A 44 1.76 30.85 -12.87
CA TYR A 44 2.35 29.68 -12.24
C TYR A 44 1.78 28.40 -12.86
N LYS A 45 2.63 27.38 -12.97
CA LYS A 45 2.25 26.03 -13.35
C LYS A 45 2.55 25.06 -12.21
N LEU A 46 1.70 24.06 -12.04
CA LEU A 46 1.95 22.97 -11.09
C LEU A 46 3.06 22.06 -11.57
N GLN A 47 3.85 21.56 -10.62
CA GLN A 47 4.89 20.58 -10.85
C GLN A 47 4.89 19.53 -9.74
N GLY A 48 5.14 18.27 -10.14
CA GLY A 48 5.79 17.27 -9.29
C GLY A 48 4.94 16.61 -8.20
N LYS A 49 5.63 15.74 -7.46
CA LYS A 49 5.30 15.23 -6.13
C LYS A 49 6.56 15.51 -5.27
N PRO A 50 6.55 16.41 -4.26
CA PRO A 50 5.42 17.22 -3.80
C PRO A 50 4.88 18.19 -4.85
N ILE A 51 3.63 18.59 -4.71
CA ILE A 51 2.96 19.48 -5.67
C ILE A 51 3.39 20.92 -5.37
N THR A 52 4.14 21.54 -6.27
CA THR A 52 4.64 22.91 -6.13
C THR A 52 4.20 23.81 -7.27
N LEU A 53 4.08 25.11 -7.02
CA LEU A 53 3.90 26.13 -8.06
C LEU A 53 5.23 26.69 -8.51
N VAL A 54 5.46 26.66 -9.83
CA VAL A 54 6.65 27.22 -10.46
C VAL A 54 6.24 28.41 -11.32
N PRO A 55 6.91 29.55 -11.20
CA PRO A 55 6.65 30.69 -12.06
C PRO A 55 6.96 30.34 -13.52
N VAL A 56 6.02 30.71 -14.40
CA VAL A 56 6.18 30.63 -15.85
C VAL A 56 6.62 32.00 -16.35
N ALA A 57 7.86 32.12 -16.81
CA ALA A 57 8.36 33.33 -17.44
C ALA A 57 8.01 33.35 -18.94
N GLY A 58 7.66 34.53 -19.46
CA GLY A 58 7.36 34.74 -20.89
C GLY A 58 5.90 35.13 -21.18
N PRO A 59 4.88 34.40 -20.68
CA PRO A 59 3.50 34.66 -21.07
C PRO A 59 2.95 35.99 -20.57
N ASP A 60 2.15 36.65 -21.41
CA ASP A 60 1.43 37.85 -21.01
C ASP A 60 0.20 37.49 -20.14
N VAL A 61 0.38 37.60 -18.83
CA VAL A 61 -0.61 37.20 -17.80
C VAL A 61 -1.98 37.89 -17.96
N LYS A 62 -2.03 39.06 -18.59
CA LYS A 62 -3.29 39.79 -18.81
C LYS A 62 -4.14 39.17 -19.91
N THR A 63 -3.50 38.70 -20.96
CA THR A 63 -4.15 38.11 -22.15
C THR A 63 -4.15 36.58 -22.15
N PHE A 64 -3.46 35.96 -21.20
CA PHE A 64 -3.32 34.51 -21.07
C PHE A 64 -4.66 33.77 -21.00
N LYS A 65 -4.83 32.78 -21.88
CA LYS A 65 -5.98 31.88 -21.95
C LYS A 65 -5.51 30.45 -22.23
N VAL A 66 -6.21 29.48 -21.66
CA VAL A 66 -5.96 28.05 -21.96
C VAL A 66 -6.89 27.62 -23.08
N LEU A 67 -6.32 27.06 -24.14
CA LEU A 67 -7.05 26.66 -25.34
C LEU A 67 -7.52 25.21 -25.27
N ASP A 68 -6.63 24.28 -24.87
CA ASP A 68 -6.93 22.85 -24.68
C ASP A 68 -6.00 22.19 -23.63
N GLU A 69 -5.84 20.86 -23.68
CA GLU A 69 -5.03 20.10 -22.72
C GLU A 69 -3.53 20.30 -22.85
N ASP A 70 -3.05 20.79 -23.99
CA ASP A 70 -1.64 20.94 -24.30
C ASP A 70 -1.26 22.39 -24.61
N THR A 71 -2.21 23.22 -25.03
CA THR A 71 -1.95 24.55 -25.59
C THR A 71 -2.60 25.68 -24.80
N ALA A 72 -1.93 26.82 -24.81
CA ALA A 72 -2.41 28.09 -24.27
C ALA A 72 -2.13 29.20 -25.28
N GLU A 73 -2.72 30.37 -25.08
CA GLU A 73 -2.55 31.53 -25.93
C GLU A 73 -2.41 32.79 -25.07
N ASP A 74 -1.60 33.73 -25.54
CA ASP A 74 -1.59 35.11 -25.08
C ASP A 74 -1.48 36.06 -26.27
N LYS A 75 -1.22 37.34 -26.02
CA LYS A 75 -1.07 38.34 -27.09
C LYS A 75 0.00 38.00 -28.14
N ASP A 76 0.99 37.17 -27.79
CA ASP A 76 2.11 36.79 -28.66
C ASP A 76 1.82 35.48 -29.41
N GLY A 77 0.57 34.98 -29.32
CA GLY A 77 0.04 33.82 -30.04
C GLY A 77 -0.01 32.54 -29.20
N GLU A 78 -0.17 31.42 -29.90
CA GLU A 78 -0.26 30.09 -29.30
C GLU A 78 1.09 29.64 -28.72
N MET A 79 1.02 28.94 -27.58
CA MET A 79 2.17 28.42 -26.85
C MET A 79 1.89 27.08 -26.20
N ARG A 80 2.95 26.30 -25.99
CA ARG A 80 2.95 25.12 -25.13
C ARG A 80 3.91 25.34 -23.97
N ILE A 81 3.42 25.22 -22.74
CA ILE A 81 4.23 25.38 -21.53
C ILE A 81 4.63 24.00 -21.05
N LEU A 82 5.92 23.68 -21.11
CA LEU A 82 6.50 22.43 -20.65
C LEU A 82 7.17 22.60 -19.31
N VAL A 83 7.08 21.56 -18.48
CA VAL A 83 7.86 21.46 -17.24
C VAL A 83 8.71 20.22 -17.39
N THR A 84 10.01 20.41 -17.56
CA THR A 84 10.95 19.29 -17.62
C THR A 84 11.54 19.09 -16.23
N LEU A 85 11.37 17.89 -15.68
CA LEU A 85 12.09 17.45 -14.50
C LEU A 85 13.48 17.01 -14.94
N ARG A 86 14.54 17.63 -14.39
CA ARG A 86 15.90 17.14 -14.52
C ARG A 86 16.27 16.38 -13.24
N PRO A 87 16.27 15.04 -13.25
CA PRO A 87 16.45 14.24 -12.03
C PRO A 87 17.76 14.53 -11.29
N GLN A 88 18.78 15.01 -11.99
CA GLN A 88 20.11 15.26 -11.43
C GLN A 88 20.31 16.66 -10.85
N GLN A 89 19.37 17.60 -11.05
CA GLN A 89 19.56 19.00 -10.67
C GLN A 89 18.48 19.54 -9.72
N ASP A 90 17.48 18.72 -9.38
CA ASP A 90 16.33 19.07 -8.53
C ASP A 90 15.65 20.41 -8.91
N GLN A 91 15.84 20.83 -10.17
CA GLN A 91 15.34 22.08 -10.73
C GLN A 91 14.45 21.76 -11.92
N SER A 92 13.19 22.15 -11.81
CA SER A 92 12.30 22.33 -12.96
C SER A 92 12.85 23.40 -13.88
N GLN A 93 12.93 23.07 -15.16
CA GLN A 93 12.93 24.10 -16.19
C GLN A 93 11.53 24.19 -16.79
N VAL A 94 10.90 25.35 -16.61
CA VAL A 94 9.69 25.71 -17.34
C VAL A 94 10.11 26.32 -18.66
N ARG A 95 9.64 25.75 -19.77
CA ARG A 95 9.88 26.26 -21.12
C ARG A 95 8.57 26.61 -21.78
N VAL A 96 8.51 27.79 -22.39
CA VAL A 96 7.41 28.22 -23.24
C VAL A 96 7.84 28.03 -24.68
N LEU A 97 7.15 27.15 -25.40
CA LEU A 97 7.40 26.88 -26.81
C LEU A 97 6.37 27.61 -27.67
N ARG A 98 6.79 28.15 -28.81
CA ARG A 98 5.89 28.81 -29.76
C ARG A 98 6.12 28.35 -31.19
N GLY A 99 5.06 28.40 -32.01
CA GLY A 99 5.14 28.11 -33.44
C GLY A 99 5.75 26.73 -33.74
N LYS A 100 6.82 26.69 -34.53
CA LYS A 100 7.48 25.45 -34.97
C LYS A 100 7.99 24.58 -33.81
N GLU A 101 8.42 25.21 -32.72
CA GLU A 101 8.94 24.50 -31.54
C GLU A 101 7.91 23.58 -30.90
N ILE A 102 6.62 23.92 -30.99
CA ILE A 102 5.52 23.10 -30.44
C ILE A 102 5.48 21.75 -31.15
N LYS A 103 5.61 21.75 -32.48
CA LYS A 103 5.59 20.55 -33.31
C LYS A 103 6.84 19.69 -33.06
N ASP A 104 8.02 20.31 -33.05
CA ASP A 104 9.29 19.61 -32.87
C ASP A 104 9.32 18.87 -31.51
N GLU A 105 8.77 19.44 -30.44
CA GLU A 105 8.67 18.74 -29.15
C GLU A 105 7.60 17.64 -29.15
N ALA A 106 6.44 17.85 -29.80
CA ALA A 106 5.40 16.82 -29.88
C ALA A 106 5.96 15.52 -30.52
N ASP A 107 6.70 15.66 -31.62
CA ASP A 107 7.36 14.55 -32.30
C ASP A 107 8.42 13.88 -31.40
N ARG A 108 9.18 14.67 -30.63
CA ARG A 108 10.15 14.14 -29.66
C ARG A 108 9.49 13.35 -28.53
N CYS A 109 8.40 13.85 -27.95
CA CYS A 109 7.68 13.17 -26.88
C CYS A 109 7.09 11.83 -27.35
N LEU A 110 6.58 11.78 -28.59
CA LEU A 110 6.08 10.55 -29.21
C LEU A 110 7.20 9.49 -29.29
N ALA A 111 8.37 9.86 -29.81
CA ALA A 111 9.51 8.95 -29.94
C ALA A 111 10.02 8.42 -28.58
N ILE A 112 10.02 9.26 -27.54
CA ILE A 112 10.39 8.83 -26.18
C ILE A 112 9.38 7.80 -25.64
N ARG A 113 8.08 8.05 -25.83
CA ARG A 113 7.02 7.16 -25.37
C ARG A 113 7.09 5.79 -26.05
N GLU A 114 7.26 5.77 -27.38
CA GLU A 114 7.42 4.52 -28.13
C GLU A 114 8.62 3.71 -27.65
N LYS A 115 9.74 4.38 -27.37
CA LYS A 115 10.94 3.73 -26.81
C LYS A 115 10.69 3.18 -25.40
N ALA A 116 10.01 3.94 -24.54
CA ALA A 116 9.66 3.51 -23.19
C ALA A 116 8.73 2.29 -23.21
N GLU A 117 7.68 2.30 -24.03
CA GLU A 117 6.76 1.17 -24.20
C GLU A 117 7.47 -0.09 -24.73
N GLN A 118 8.46 0.08 -25.63
CA GLN A 118 9.29 -1.05 -26.10
C GLN A 118 10.23 -1.60 -25.01
N GLU A 119 10.78 -0.75 -24.14
CA GLU A 119 11.62 -1.19 -23.02
C GLU A 119 10.80 -1.85 -21.90
N GLU A 120 9.59 -1.35 -21.62
CA GLU A 120 8.69 -1.88 -20.61
C GLU A 120 8.23 -3.30 -20.99
N LYS A 121 7.87 -3.51 -22.26
CA LYS A 121 7.59 -4.86 -22.81
C LYS A 121 8.76 -5.84 -22.72
N ARG A 122 10.00 -5.34 -22.59
CA ARG A 122 11.22 -6.17 -22.47
C ARG A 122 11.62 -6.47 -21.03
N LYS A 123 11.14 -5.71 -20.03
CA LYS A 123 11.68 -5.74 -18.66
C LYS A 123 10.85 -6.54 -17.65
N SER A 124 9.57 -6.84 -17.92
CA SER A 124 8.72 -7.52 -16.94
C SER A 124 7.95 -8.68 -17.57
N PRO A 125 8.31 -9.96 -17.31
CA PRO A 125 7.41 -11.06 -17.65
C PRO A 125 6.14 -10.91 -16.81
N LEU A 126 5.00 -10.73 -17.49
CA LEU A 126 3.69 -10.74 -16.85
C LEU A 126 3.49 -12.08 -16.13
N LEU A 127 2.71 -12.06 -15.05
CA LEU A 127 2.25 -13.31 -14.44
C LEU A 127 1.43 -14.09 -15.48
N PRO A 128 1.62 -15.42 -15.57
CA PRO A 128 0.79 -16.25 -16.43
C PRO A 128 -0.65 -16.22 -15.93
N GLY A 129 -1.60 -16.04 -16.85
CA GLY A 129 -3.02 -15.87 -16.51
C GLY A 129 -4.00 -16.62 -17.41
N ASP A 130 -3.53 -17.24 -18.50
CA ASP A 130 -4.35 -18.07 -19.40
C ASP A 130 -3.85 -19.51 -19.33
N PHE A 131 -4.66 -20.38 -18.72
CA PHE A 131 -4.40 -21.81 -18.55
C PHE A 131 -5.54 -22.60 -19.19
N SER A 132 -5.67 -22.48 -20.50
CA SER A 132 -6.68 -23.19 -21.31
C SER A 132 -6.21 -24.55 -21.83
N GLY A 133 -4.94 -24.91 -21.61
CA GLY A 133 -4.37 -26.20 -22.00
C GLY A 133 -4.72 -27.35 -21.06
N SER A 134 -4.20 -28.53 -21.37
CA SER A 134 -4.24 -29.70 -20.48
C SER A 134 -3.47 -29.47 -19.18
N LEU A 135 -3.75 -30.27 -18.14
CA LEU A 135 -3.03 -30.22 -16.85
C LEU A 135 -1.51 -30.26 -17.04
N THR A 136 -1.03 -31.18 -17.88
CA THR A 136 0.41 -31.35 -18.16
C THR A 136 1.01 -30.10 -18.84
N GLU A 137 0.33 -29.54 -19.82
CA GLU A 137 0.80 -28.32 -20.51
C GLU A 137 0.85 -27.12 -19.55
N ASN A 138 -0.20 -26.94 -18.76
CA ASN A 138 -0.29 -25.87 -17.77
C ASN A 138 0.78 -26.02 -16.67
N LEU A 139 1.02 -27.24 -16.19
CA LEU A 139 2.05 -27.54 -15.20
C LEU A 139 3.46 -27.26 -15.76
N VAL A 140 3.74 -27.64 -17.01
CA VAL A 140 5.03 -27.33 -17.65
C VAL A 140 5.22 -25.82 -17.80
N CYS A 141 4.21 -25.12 -18.34
CA CYS A 141 4.26 -23.68 -18.57
C CYS A 141 4.46 -22.91 -17.26
N LEU A 142 3.63 -23.17 -16.25
CA LEU A 142 3.74 -22.49 -14.96
C LEU A 142 5.02 -22.87 -14.21
N GLY A 143 5.45 -24.14 -14.29
CA GLY A 143 6.69 -24.60 -13.69
C GLY A 143 7.92 -23.93 -14.30
N GLN A 144 7.99 -23.80 -15.62
CA GLN A 144 9.03 -23.02 -16.30
C GLN A 144 8.99 -21.56 -15.85
N TRP A 145 7.79 -20.96 -15.78
CA TRP A 145 7.65 -19.59 -15.33
C TRP A 145 8.16 -19.38 -13.88
N LEU A 146 7.85 -20.30 -12.97
CA LEU A 146 8.23 -20.21 -11.56
C LEU A 146 9.69 -20.54 -11.29
N THR A 147 10.41 -21.17 -12.23
CA THR A 147 11.78 -21.64 -12.03
C THR A 147 12.82 -20.87 -12.82
N GLU A 148 12.50 -20.43 -14.04
CA GLU A 148 13.41 -19.66 -14.89
C GLU A 148 13.57 -18.23 -14.38
N ASP A 149 14.83 -17.78 -14.28
CA ASP A 149 15.18 -16.43 -13.80
C ASP A 149 14.46 -16.04 -12.50
N PHE A 150 14.34 -17.02 -11.59
CA PHE A 150 13.55 -16.90 -10.37
C PHE A 150 13.91 -15.65 -9.57
N ALA A 151 15.21 -15.34 -9.41
CA ALA A 151 15.64 -14.19 -8.62
C ALA A 151 15.11 -12.87 -9.17
N ALA A 152 15.19 -12.65 -10.49
CA ALA A 152 14.68 -11.43 -11.11
C ALA A 152 13.15 -11.37 -11.07
N ARG A 153 12.47 -12.48 -11.40
CA ARG A 153 11.00 -12.55 -11.38
C ARG A 153 10.46 -12.36 -9.96
N TRP A 154 11.10 -12.96 -8.97
CA TRP A 154 10.79 -12.79 -7.55
C TRP A 154 10.94 -11.33 -7.13
N ALA A 155 12.09 -10.70 -7.42
CA ALA A 155 12.32 -9.30 -7.07
C ALA A 155 11.25 -8.36 -7.65
N MET A 156 10.74 -8.67 -8.86
CA MET A 156 9.69 -7.90 -9.52
C MET A 156 8.27 -8.20 -9.02
N GLN A 157 7.97 -9.44 -8.67
CA GLN A 157 6.59 -9.92 -8.42
C GLN A 157 6.29 -10.23 -6.95
N ARG A 158 7.26 -10.15 -6.02
CA ARG A 158 7.08 -10.52 -4.62
C ARG A 158 6.01 -9.72 -3.87
N THR A 159 5.69 -8.50 -4.31
CA THR A 159 4.59 -7.69 -3.78
C THR A 159 3.24 -7.96 -4.44
N ASN A 160 3.18 -8.87 -5.41
CA ASN A 160 1.96 -9.27 -6.10
C ASN A 160 1.38 -10.53 -5.48
N LEU A 161 0.23 -10.41 -4.80
CA LEU A 161 -0.44 -11.55 -4.15
C LEU A 161 -0.80 -12.69 -5.12
N GLN A 162 -0.95 -12.41 -6.42
CA GLN A 162 -1.22 -13.44 -7.42
C GLN A 162 -0.05 -14.42 -7.59
N LEU A 163 1.20 -14.00 -7.31
CA LEU A 163 2.35 -14.90 -7.35
C LEU A 163 2.16 -16.08 -6.38
N TYR A 164 1.79 -15.79 -5.13
CA TYR A 164 1.61 -16.82 -4.10
C TYR A 164 0.43 -17.75 -4.43
N ARG A 165 -0.64 -17.20 -5.03
CA ARG A 165 -1.75 -18.00 -5.57
C ARG A 165 -1.30 -18.93 -6.70
N LEU A 166 -0.47 -18.44 -7.62
CA LEU A 166 0.09 -19.28 -8.68
C LEU A 166 0.99 -20.40 -8.13
N VAL A 167 1.77 -20.13 -7.07
CA VAL A 167 2.52 -21.18 -6.39
C VAL A 167 1.57 -22.23 -5.81
N SER A 168 0.51 -21.81 -5.12
CA SER A 168 -0.53 -22.73 -4.59
C SER A 168 -1.17 -23.59 -5.68
N VAL A 169 -1.57 -22.97 -6.81
CA VAL A 169 -2.11 -23.67 -7.99
C VAL A 169 -1.10 -24.67 -8.55
N TYR A 170 0.17 -24.32 -8.64
CA TYR A 170 1.21 -25.23 -9.09
C TYR A 170 1.35 -26.45 -8.18
N LEU A 171 1.35 -26.25 -6.85
CA LEU A 171 1.42 -27.36 -5.88
C LEU A 171 0.20 -28.28 -5.99
N LYS A 172 -1.00 -27.70 -6.18
CA LYS A 172 -2.23 -28.45 -6.45
C LYS A 172 -2.09 -29.31 -7.71
N TRP A 173 -1.64 -28.73 -8.82
CA TRP A 173 -1.44 -29.46 -10.08
C TRP A 173 -0.37 -30.55 -9.98
N CYS A 174 0.68 -30.36 -9.20
CA CYS A 174 1.64 -31.44 -8.91
C CYS A 174 0.98 -32.60 -8.16
N THR A 175 0.06 -32.30 -7.25
CA THR A 175 -0.70 -33.31 -6.49
C THR A 175 -1.65 -34.08 -7.41
N GLU A 176 -2.40 -33.37 -8.25
CA GLU A 176 -3.33 -33.96 -9.24
C GLU A 176 -2.58 -34.83 -10.26
N ALA A 177 -1.49 -34.31 -10.84
CA ALA A 177 -0.69 -35.06 -11.81
C ALA A 177 -0.10 -36.35 -11.21
N PHE A 178 0.37 -36.32 -9.95
CA PHE A 178 0.82 -37.53 -9.26
C PHE A 178 -0.31 -38.53 -8.99
N GLN A 179 -1.54 -38.06 -8.72
CA GLN A 179 -2.68 -38.96 -8.56
C GLN A 179 -3.05 -39.65 -9.88
N ASP A 180 -2.87 -38.96 -11.00
CA ASP A 180 -3.20 -39.48 -12.33
C ASP A 180 -2.17 -40.51 -12.84
N ASP A 181 -0.87 -40.24 -12.69
CA ASP A 181 0.19 -41.04 -13.34
C ASP A 181 1.19 -41.70 -12.36
N HIS A 182 1.09 -41.40 -11.06
CA HIS A 182 1.98 -41.89 -9.99
C HIS A 182 3.48 -41.62 -10.20
N GLN A 183 3.84 -40.62 -11.01
CA GLN A 183 5.24 -40.26 -11.22
C GLN A 183 5.80 -39.40 -10.09
N GLU A 184 6.77 -39.94 -9.34
CA GLU A 184 7.48 -39.21 -8.27
C GLU A 184 8.08 -37.86 -8.71
N ALA A 185 8.31 -37.68 -10.01
CA ALA A 185 8.83 -36.42 -10.56
C ALA A 185 7.92 -35.23 -10.22
N HIS A 186 6.60 -35.42 -10.17
CA HIS A 186 5.65 -34.36 -9.81
C HIS A 186 5.78 -33.96 -8.35
N LEU A 187 5.90 -34.94 -7.44
CA LEU A 187 6.15 -34.69 -6.01
C LEU A 187 7.45 -33.91 -5.80
N LYS A 188 8.54 -34.34 -6.45
CA LYS A 188 9.85 -33.68 -6.36
C LYS A 188 9.82 -32.25 -6.86
N LYS A 189 9.11 -31.98 -7.97
CA LYS A 189 8.93 -30.61 -8.50
C LYS A 189 8.15 -29.73 -7.54
N GLY A 190 7.00 -30.19 -7.05
CA GLY A 190 6.16 -29.44 -6.12
C GLY A 190 6.90 -29.12 -4.81
N LEU A 191 7.52 -30.12 -4.17
CA LEU A 191 8.24 -29.92 -2.91
C LEU A 191 9.49 -29.04 -3.08
N SER A 192 10.24 -29.18 -4.18
CA SER A 192 11.39 -28.33 -4.50
C SER A 192 10.98 -26.86 -4.66
N LEU A 193 9.84 -26.60 -5.31
CA LEU A 193 9.32 -25.24 -5.39
C LEU A 193 8.88 -24.73 -4.02
N PHE A 194 8.09 -25.50 -3.26
CA PHE A 194 7.58 -25.09 -1.95
C PHE A 194 8.71 -24.72 -0.97
N GLN A 195 9.85 -25.40 -1.02
CA GLN A 195 11.04 -25.09 -0.21
C GLN A 195 11.59 -23.66 -0.44
N ARG A 196 11.23 -22.98 -1.53
CA ARG A 196 11.58 -21.57 -1.77
C ARG A 196 10.63 -20.56 -1.13
N PHE A 197 9.44 -21.01 -0.73
CA PHE A 197 8.37 -20.15 -0.20
C PHE A 197 7.92 -20.42 1.25
N PRO A 198 8.63 -21.19 2.10
CA PRO A 198 8.07 -21.55 3.42
C PRO A 198 7.81 -20.32 4.29
N LEU A 199 8.70 -19.32 4.24
CA LEU A 199 8.59 -18.06 4.98
C LEU A 199 7.47 -17.13 4.48
N PHE A 200 7.00 -17.33 3.24
CA PHE A 200 5.99 -16.48 2.62
C PHE A 200 4.62 -17.16 2.56
N SER A 201 4.51 -18.41 2.99
CA SER A 201 3.29 -19.19 2.93
C SER A 201 2.13 -18.61 3.76
N TRP A 202 2.41 -17.77 4.77
CA TRP A 202 1.37 -17.03 5.50
C TRP A 202 0.62 -16.01 4.63
N LEU A 203 1.21 -15.56 3.51
CA LEU A 203 0.52 -14.67 2.57
C LEU A 203 -0.60 -15.39 1.81
N HIS A 204 -0.49 -16.70 1.65
CA HIS A 204 -1.52 -17.56 1.05
C HIS A 204 -1.47 -18.96 1.67
N PRO A 205 -2.08 -19.14 2.86
CA PRO A 205 -1.96 -20.37 3.66
C PRO A 205 -2.42 -21.65 2.94
N GLU A 206 -3.21 -21.55 1.88
CA GLU A 206 -3.61 -22.66 1.03
C GLU A 206 -2.42 -23.38 0.38
N MET A 207 -1.29 -22.68 0.20
CA MET A 207 -0.02 -23.30 -0.19
C MET A 207 0.41 -24.41 0.76
N LEU A 208 0.15 -24.25 2.06
CA LEU A 208 0.51 -25.23 3.09
C LEU A 208 -0.36 -26.48 3.02
N TYR A 209 -1.64 -26.34 2.65
CA TYR A 209 -2.52 -27.50 2.45
C TYR A 209 -2.03 -28.34 1.27
N HIS A 210 -1.74 -27.73 0.12
CA HIS A 210 -1.21 -28.47 -1.02
C HIS A 210 0.19 -29.03 -0.76
N ALA A 211 1.04 -28.32 -0.01
CA ALA A 211 2.30 -28.89 0.47
C ALA A 211 2.09 -30.11 1.38
N ALA A 212 1.11 -30.07 2.29
CA ALA A 212 0.77 -31.20 3.15
C ALA A 212 0.33 -32.42 2.33
N GLN A 213 -0.47 -32.24 1.28
CA GLN A 213 -0.86 -33.33 0.36
C GLN A 213 0.35 -33.97 -0.31
N LEU A 214 1.27 -33.15 -0.85
CA LEU A 214 2.51 -33.63 -1.44
C LEU A 214 3.38 -34.40 -0.44
N TYR A 215 3.49 -33.91 0.81
CA TYR A 215 4.24 -34.61 1.87
C TYR A 215 3.59 -35.93 2.28
N VAL A 216 2.26 -36.01 2.36
CA VAL A 216 1.55 -37.27 2.60
C VAL A 216 1.86 -38.27 1.49
N GLN A 217 1.75 -37.84 0.23
CA GLN A 217 2.05 -38.68 -0.94
C GLN A 217 3.52 -39.12 -0.99
N ALA A 218 4.43 -38.29 -0.49
CA ALA A 218 5.85 -38.61 -0.36
C ALA A 218 6.19 -39.49 0.87
N GLY A 219 5.20 -39.90 1.67
CA GLY A 219 5.42 -40.71 2.88
C GLY A 219 6.08 -39.94 4.03
N GLN A 220 5.87 -38.62 4.10
CA GLN A 220 6.48 -37.71 5.07
C GLN A 220 5.40 -37.10 6.00
N PRO A 221 4.84 -37.88 6.95
CA PRO A 221 3.69 -37.45 7.75
C PRO A 221 4.01 -36.29 8.68
N GLU A 222 5.21 -36.23 9.26
CA GLU A 222 5.60 -35.15 10.19
C GLU A 222 5.63 -33.78 9.49
N GLN A 223 6.19 -33.72 8.29
CA GLN A 223 6.22 -32.51 7.47
C GLN A 223 4.81 -32.09 7.02
N ALA A 224 3.95 -33.06 6.72
CA ALA A 224 2.55 -32.78 6.38
C ALA A 224 1.79 -32.19 7.57
N ILE A 225 2.02 -32.71 8.79
CA ILE A 225 1.41 -32.19 10.02
C ILE A 225 1.94 -30.80 10.36
N ASP A 226 3.25 -30.55 10.18
CA ASP A 226 3.82 -29.21 10.33
C ASP A 226 3.16 -28.20 9.39
N CYS A 227 2.91 -28.58 8.13
CA CYS A 227 2.18 -27.74 7.19
C CYS A 227 0.75 -27.45 7.67
N CYS A 228 0.03 -28.46 8.20
CA CYS A 228 -1.31 -28.29 8.74
C CYS A 228 -1.32 -27.36 9.98
N LYS A 229 -0.36 -27.53 10.90
CA LYS A 229 -0.19 -26.66 12.07
C LYS A 229 0.11 -25.22 11.66
N LYS A 230 1.01 -25.01 10.69
CA LYS A 230 1.28 -23.69 10.13
C LYS A 230 0.04 -23.08 9.48
N ALA A 231 -0.74 -23.85 8.73
CA ALA A 231 -1.97 -23.34 8.11
C ALA A 231 -3.00 -22.88 9.15
N PHE A 232 -3.12 -23.62 10.26
CA PHE A 232 -3.91 -23.20 11.42
C PHE A 232 -3.38 -21.90 12.05
N HIS A 233 -2.09 -21.85 12.37
CA HIS A 233 -1.49 -20.68 13.01
C HIS A 233 -1.48 -19.44 12.11
N TYR A 234 -1.36 -19.62 10.78
CA TYR A 234 -1.49 -18.56 9.79
C TYR A 234 -2.94 -18.23 9.43
N ARG A 235 -3.90 -18.73 10.21
CA ARG A 235 -5.33 -18.42 10.13
C ARG A 235 -5.92 -18.69 8.74
N SER A 236 -5.58 -19.83 8.15
CA SER A 236 -6.22 -20.26 6.90
C SER A 236 -7.74 -20.36 7.08
N ALA A 237 -8.49 -19.61 6.28
CA ALA A 237 -9.95 -19.59 6.33
C ALA A 237 -10.58 -20.97 6.06
N HIS A 238 -9.84 -21.85 5.37
CA HIS A 238 -10.31 -23.17 4.95
C HIS A 238 -9.71 -24.31 5.78
N ILE A 239 -9.05 -24.03 6.92
CA ILE A 239 -8.36 -25.07 7.69
C ILE A 239 -9.27 -26.23 8.10
N ALA A 240 -10.54 -25.96 8.46
CA ALA A 240 -11.47 -27.01 8.85
C ALA A 240 -11.79 -27.96 7.68
N GLU A 241 -11.98 -27.40 6.49
CA GLU A 241 -12.18 -28.15 5.25
C GLU A 241 -10.93 -28.98 4.91
N PHE A 242 -9.75 -28.36 5.05
CA PHE A 242 -8.46 -29.01 4.79
C PHE A 242 -8.23 -30.22 5.68
N LEU A 243 -8.50 -30.10 6.98
CA LEU A 243 -8.30 -31.21 7.93
C LEU A 243 -9.35 -32.33 7.79
N ALA A 244 -10.47 -32.07 7.11
CA ALA A 244 -11.48 -33.08 6.82
C ALA A 244 -11.16 -33.89 5.55
N ASP A 245 -10.32 -33.35 4.68
CA ASP A 245 -10.01 -33.89 3.36
C ASP A 245 -9.46 -35.34 3.40
N GLU A 246 -9.94 -36.19 2.50
CA GLU A 246 -9.54 -37.59 2.40
C GLU A 246 -8.09 -37.78 1.91
N SER A 247 -7.53 -36.80 1.20
CA SER A 247 -6.11 -36.81 0.82
C SER A 247 -5.18 -36.82 2.04
N LEU A 248 -5.64 -36.30 3.20
CA LEU A 248 -4.92 -36.32 4.47
C LEU A 248 -5.29 -37.51 5.36
N ARG A 249 -6.03 -38.51 4.86
CA ARG A 249 -6.43 -39.71 5.62
C ARG A 249 -5.27 -40.39 6.37
N PRO A 250 -4.05 -40.51 5.82
CA PRO A 250 -2.91 -41.11 6.55
C PRO A 250 -2.56 -40.40 7.86
N LEU A 251 -2.93 -39.13 8.01
CA LEU A 251 -2.66 -38.33 9.22
C LEU A 251 -3.76 -38.47 10.29
N LYS A 252 -4.96 -38.96 9.95
CA LYS A 252 -6.15 -38.94 10.84
C LYS A 252 -5.96 -39.69 12.17
N LEU A 253 -5.02 -40.64 12.24
CA LEU A 253 -4.69 -41.38 13.46
C LEU A 253 -3.48 -40.81 14.21
N HIS A 254 -2.81 -39.80 13.65
CA HIS A 254 -1.66 -39.19 14.29
C HIS A 254 -2.10 -38.35 15.50
N PRO A 255 -1.49 -38.54 16.69
CA PRO A 255 -1.89 -37.83 17.91
C PRO A 255 -1.93 -36.31 17.74
N GLU A 256 -0.93 -35.75 17.06
CA GLU A 256 -0.85 -34.31 16.81
C GLU A 256 -1.94 -33.80 15.84
N PHE A 257 -2.32 -34.60 14.85
CA PHE A 257 -3.37 -34.22 13.90
C PHE A 257 -4.75 -34.22 14.58
N ILE A 258 -5.00 -35.20 15.45
CA ILE A 258 -6.20 -35.27 16.29
C ILE A 258 -6.27 -34.06 17.22
N GLN A 259 -5.13 -33.68 17.83
CA GLN A 259 -5.06 -32.52 18.71
C GLN A 259 -5.32 -31.22 17.93
N LEU A 260 -4.70 -31.05 16.76
CA LEU A 260 -4.93 -29.90 15.88
C LEU A 260 -6.42 -29.75 15.51
N GLN A 261 -7.12 -30.84 15.20
CA GLN A 261 -8.56 -30.79 14.90
C GLN A 261 -9.40 -30.28 16.08
N LYS A 262 -8.99 -30.56 17.32
CA LYS A 262 -9.66 -30.03 18.52
C LYS A 262 -9.38 -28.54 18.69
N GLU A 263 -8.13 -28.12 18.46
CA GLU A 263 -7.69 -26.73 18.57
C GLU A 263 -8.38 -25.82 17.54
N VAL A 264 -8.53 -26.28 16.29
CA VAL A 264 -9.28 -25.55 15.24
C VAL A 264 -10.70 -25.26 15.69
N LYS A 265 -11.41 -26.27 16.22
CA LYS A 265 -12.79 -26.10 16.72
C LYS A 265 -12.89 -25.17 17.93
N ALA A 266 -11.86 -25.17 18.78
CA ALA A 266 -11.83 -24.33 19.98
C ALA A 266 -11.49 -22.86 19.69
N SER A 267 -10.91 -22.56 18.52
CA SER A 267 -10.32 -21.27 18.21
C SER A 267 -10.97 -20.57 17.01
N GLU A 268 -12.15 -21.03 16.55
CA GLU A 268 -12.79 -20.54 15.31
C GLU A 268 -13.02 -19.02 15.33
N ASP A 269 -13.45 -18.47 16.47
CA ASP A 269 -13.67 -17.03 16.66
C ASP A 269 -12.36 -16.20 16.61
N ASP A 270 -11.20 -16.84 16.77
CA ASP A 270 -9.90 -16.15 16.81
C ASP A 270 -9.23 -16.03 15.43
N PHE A 271 -9.85 -16.53 14.35
CA PHE A 271 -9.24 -16.55 13.01
C PHE A 271 -9.13 -15.17 12.37
N GLU A 272 -9.98 -14.22 12.77
CA GLU A 272 -9.84 -12.83 12.35
C GLU A 272 -8.63 -12.16 13.01
N TYR A 273 -8.11 -12.70 14.11
CA TYR A 273 -7.01 -12.11 14.87
C TYR A 273 -5.65 -12.68 14.50
N VAL A 274 -4.66 -11.80 14.55
CA VAL A 274 -3.25 -12.15 14.43
C VAL A 274 -2.84 -13.18 15.49
N SER A 275 -1.98 -14.13 15.13
CA SER A 275 -1.39 -15.09 16.08
C SER A 275 0.11 -14.83 16.25
N LEU A 276 0.69 -15.31 17.35
CA LEU A 276 2.13 -15.17 17.57
C LEU A 276 2.96 -15.80 16.44
N PRO A 277 2.72 -17.06 16.00
CA PRO A 277 3.48 -17.64 14.90
C PRO A 277 3.33 -16.87 13.58
N LEU A 278 2.20 -16.21 13.36
CA LEU A 278 1.97 -15.40 12.17
C LEU A 278 2.84 -14.14 12.19
N ILE A 279 2.90 -13.42 13.31
CA ILE A 279 3.79 -12.26 13.45
C ILE A 279 5.25 -12.70 13.27
N GLU A 280 5.66 -13.79 13.93
CA GLU A 280 7.03 -14.28 13.86
C GLU A 280 7.41 -14.72 12.43
N ALA A 281 6.48 -15.31 11.68
CA ALA A 281 6.71 -15.64 10.28
C ALA A 281 6.86 -14.39 9.39
N CYS A 282 6.07 -13.35 9.66
CA CYS A 282 6.21 -12.05 8.98
C CYS A 282 7.58 -11.42 9.27
N GLU A 283 7.98 -11.41 10.55
CA GLU A 283 9.27 -10.85 11.00
C GLU A 283 10.46 -11.62 10.40
N GLN A 284 10.45 -12.95 10.41
CA GLN A 284 11.49 -13.76 9.78
C GLN A 284 11.59 -13.49 8.27
N ALA A 285 10.45 -13.33 7.59
CA ALA A 285 10.44 -13.00 6.18
C ALA A 285 11.01 -11.58 5.92
N ILE A 286 10.74 -10.62 6.80
CA ILE A 286 11.28 -9.25 6.77
C ILE A 286 12.79 -9.24 7.03
N GLU A 287 13.26 -9.95 8.06
CA GLU A 287 14.69 -10.07 8.41
C GLU A 287 15.50 -10.63 7.23
N SER A 288 14.93 -11.59 6.48
CA SER A 288 15.58 -12.13 5.30
C SER A 288 15.73 -11.13 4.13
N GLN A 289 15.07 -9.97 4.21
CA GLN A 289 14.97 -8.94 3.15
C GLN A 289 15.22 -7.52 3.67
N GLU A 290 16.02 -7.36 4.73
CA GLU A 290 16.15 -6.10 5.48
C GLU A 290 16.52 -4.88 4.59
N ASP A 291 17.27 -5.11 3.51
CA ASP A 291 17.69 -4.06 2.57
C ASP A 291 16.54 -3.52 1.68
N ASP A 292 15.41 -4.22 1.55
CA ASP A 292 14.25 -3.75 0.79
C ASP A 292 13.15 -3.18 1.70
N LYS A 293 13.28 -1.88 1.99
CA LYS A 293 12.28 -1.12 2.77
C LYS A 293 10.87 -1.14 2.15
N ALA A 294 10.76 -1.19 0.82
CA ALA A 294 9.44 -1.19 0.17
C ALA A 294 8.75 -2.55 0.34
N PHE A 295 9.49 -3.64 0.18
CA PHE A 295 8.97 -4.99 0.40
C PHE A 295 8.63 -5.25 1.88
N THR A 296 9.49 -4.82 2.80
CA THR A 296 9.25 -4.98 4.24
C THR A 296 8.03 -4.19 4.71
N SER A 297 7.84 -2.96 4.22
CA SER A 297 6.62 -2.19 4.47
C SER A 297 5.37 -2.85 3.90
N TRP A 298 5.46 -3.38 2.67
CA TRP A 298 4.37 -4.13 2.05
C TRP A 298 3.97 -5.36 2.88
N MET A 299 4.95 -6.12 3.42
CA MET A 299 4.70 -7.29 4.28
C MET A 299 3.92 -6.91 5.54
N ARG A 300 4.32 -5.84 6.24
CA ARG A 300 3.60 -5.33 7.43
C ARG A 300 2.18 -4.89 7.10
N GLN A 301 1.99 -4.26 5.94
CA GLN A 301 0.66 -3.87 5.47
C GLN A 301 -0.22 -5.10 5.18
N GLN A 302 0.33 -6.17 4.59
CA GLN A 302 -0.42 -7.41 4.39
C GLN A 302 -0.87 -8.03 5.71
N LEU A 303 -0.02 -7.96 6.76
CA LEU A 303 -0.38 -8.40 8.10
C LEU A 303 -1.57 -7.59 8.65
N LEU A 304 -1.48 -6.26 8.57
CA LEU A 304 -2.52 -5.33 9.03
C LEU A 304 -3.86 -5.47 8.30
N TYR A 305 -3.83 -5.66 6.98
CA TYR A 305 -5.06 -5.69 6.18
C TYR A 305 -5.77 -7.04 6.18
N LYS A 306 -5.07 -8.11 6.57
CA LYS A 306 -5.64 -9.46 6.65
C LYS A 306 -6.10 -9.84 8.04
N PHE A 307 -5.45 -9.31 9.08
CA PHE A 307 -5.66 -9.75 10.45
C PHE A 307 -5.87 -8.58 11.40
N ARG A 308 -6.76 -8.79 12.37
CA ARG A 308 -7.02 -7.89 13.46
C ARG A 308 -5.97 -8.04 14.54
N PHE A 309 -5.42 -6.92 14.99
CA PHE A 309 -4.60 -6.86 16.19
C PHE A 309 -5.49 -6.71 17.42
N TYR A 310 -5.09 -7.28 18.54
CA TYR A 310 -5.91 -7.29 19.75
C TYR A 310 -5.90 -5.93 20.45
N GLN A 311 -7.01 -5.59 21.11
CA GLN A 311 -7.00 -4.51 22.09
C GLN A 311 -6.25 -4.96 23.36
N GLN A 312 -5.55 -4.04 24.01
CA GLN A 312 -4.76 -4.36 25.21
C GLN A 312 -5.59 -5.01 26.33
N SER A 313 -6.83 -4.56 26.54
CA SER A 313 -7.77 -5.13 27.51
C SER A 313 -8.11 -6.60 27.23
N GLU A 314 -8.27 -6.96 25.95
CA GLU A 314 -8.56 -8.33 25.52
C GLU A 314 -7.36 -9.24 25.83
N LEU A 315 -6.14 -8.79 25.51
CA LEU A 315 -4.90 -9.53 25.81
C LEU A 315 -4.72 -9.75 27.31
N ILE A 316 -4.92 -8.71 28.13
CA ILE A 316 -4.84 -8.81 29.60
C ILE A 316 -5.83 -9.86 30.11
N SER A 317 -7.07 -9.83 29.63
CA SER A 317 -8.10 -10.81 30.00
C SER A 317 -7.71 -12.23 29.60
N ARG A 318 -7.15 -12.43 28.40
CA ARG A 318 -6.70 -13.76 27.94
C ARG A 318 -5.54 -14.28 28.77
N ILE A 319 -4.50 -13.46 29.00
CA ILE A 319 -3.35 -13.81 29.85
C ILE A 319 -3.79 -14.24 31.25
N ALA A 320 -4.77 -13.54 31.84
CA ALA A 320 -5.27 -13.85 33.18
C ALA A 320 -6.05 -15.18 33.27
N LYS A 321 -6.65 -15.63 32.16
CA LYS A 321 -7.47 -16.86 32.09
C LYS A 321 -6.69 -18.10 31.61
N SER A 322 -5.48 -17.91 31.08
CA SER A 322 -4.69 -18.97 30.45
C SER A 322 -3.85 -19.79 31.43
N SER A 323 -3.58 -21.04 31.05
CA SER A 323 -2.59 -21.91 31.71
C SER A 323 -1.17 -21.40 31.48
N GLU A 324 -0.17 -21.79 32.29
CA GLU A 324 1.20 -21.25 32.20
C GLU A 324 1.86 -21.33 30.79
N PRO A 325 1.79 -22.47 30.05
CA PRO A 325 2.33 -22.52 28.68
C PRO A 325 1.62 -21.56 27.71
N GLU A 326 0.30 -21.46 27.78
CA GLU A 326 -0.51 -20.55 26.96
C GLU A 326 -0.30 -19.09 27.35
N LYS A 327 -0.16 -18.83 28.65
CA LYS A 327 0.08 -17.50 29.23
C LYS A 327 1.38 -16.91 28.69
N LEU A 328 2.45 -17.71 28.59
CA LEU A 328 3.70 -17.26 27.97
C LEU A 328 3.51 -16.88 26.49
N ASN A 329 2.71 -17.66 25.75
CA ASN A 329 2.37 -17.35 24.36
C ASN A 329 1.61 -16.02 24.27
N TRP A 330 0.56 -15.84 25.06
CA TRP A 330 -0.21 -14.59 25.09
C TRP A 330 0.61 -13.38 25.53
N GLN A 331 1.54 -13.55 26.47
CA GLN A 331 2.45 -12.48 26.89
C GLN A 331 3.41 -12.06 25.76
N ARG A 332 3.99 -13.02 25.03
CA ARG A 332 4.83 -12.72 23.86
C ARG A 332 4.02 -12.07 22.74
N LEU A 333 2.80 -12.55 22.49
CA LEU A 333 1.89 -11.92 21.54
C LEU A 333 1.57 -10.47 21.96
N ALA A 334 1.30 -10.23 23.24
CA ALA A 334 1.02 -8.87 23.73
C ALA A 334 2.20 -7.93 23.54
N GLN A 335 3.44 -8.39 23.78
CA GLN A 335 4.65 -7.60 23.51
C GLN A 335 4.78 -7.26 22.02
N LYS A 336 4.58 -8.24 21.14
CA LYS A 336 4.62 -8.03 19.68
C LYS A 336 3.49 -7.10 19.21
N ASN A 337 2.27 -7.29 19.73
CA ASN A 337 1.12 -6.46 19.44
C ASN A 337 1.41 -5.00 19.78
N GLN A 338 1.90 -4.74 21.00
CA GLN A 338 2.29 -3.41 21.45
C GLN A 338 3.38 -2.80 20.56
N PHE A 339 4.42 -3.57 20.24
CA PHE A 339 5.50 -3.10 19.36
C PHE A 339 4.98 -2.66 17.98
N TYR A 340 4.05 -3.43 17.39
CA TYR A 340 3.41 -3.06 16.12
C TYR A 340 2.59 -1.78 16.24
N PHE A 341 1.82 -1.61 17.32
CA PHE A 341 1.06 -0.38 17.58
C PHE A 341 1.95 0.86 17.71
N GLU A 342 3.11 0.72 18.35
CA GLU A 342 4.06 1.81 18.56
C GLU A 342 4.82 2.19 17.29
N HIS A 343 5.20 1.21 16.47
CA HIS A 343 6.20 1.44 15.41
C HIS A 343 5.64 1.38 13.98
N TYR A 344 4.53 0.67 13.74
CA TYR A 344 4.09 0.37 12.37
C TYR A 344 2.60 0.63 12.10
N MET A 345 1.74 0.47 13.10
CA MET A 345 0.29 0.48 12.96
C MET A 345 -0.19 1.80 12.37
N LEU A 346 -0.64 1.75 11.10
CA LEU A 346 -1.14 2.90 10.36
C LEU A 346 -0.11 4.04 10.24
N LEU A 347 1.19 3.76 10.37
CA LEU A 347 2.28 4.72 10.14
C LEU A 347 2.89 4.59 8.73
N GLU A 348 2.68 3.44 8.09
CA GLU A 348 3.15 3.12 6.73
C GLU A 348 1.97 2.89 5.77
N GLY A 349 2.21 3.02 4.45
CA GLY A 349 1.21 2.79 3.40
C GLY A 349 0.95 3.97 2.48
N PRO A 350 0.01 3.84 1.52
CA PRO A 350 -0.27 4.85 0.52
C PRO A 350 -0.73 6.17 1.14
N GLY A 351 -0.35 7.28 0.50
CA GLY A 351 -0.73 8.64 0.93
C GLY A 351 -2.10 9.10 0.43
N GLU A 352 -2.99 8.19 0.02
CA GLU A 352 -4.24 8.49 -0.70
C GLU A 352 -5.34 7.44 -0.33
N VAL A 353 -6.50 7.87 0.17
CA VAL A 353 -7.70 7.08 0.54
C VAL A 353 -8.57 6.66 -0.66
N ILE A 354 -8.56 7.40 -1.76
CA ILE A 354 -9.40 7.09 -2.94
C ILE A 354 -9.01 5.75 -3.61
N SER A 355 -7.74 5.37 -3.52
CA SER A 355 -7.25 4.08 -4.01
C SER A 355 -7.85 2.91 -3.20
N GLU A 356 -7.94 1.71 -3.80
CA GLU A 356 -8.37 0.51 -3.06
C GLU A 356 -7.53 0.26 -1.80
N GLU A 357 -6.22 0.49 -1.89
CA GLU A 357 -5.30 0.37 -0.75
C GLU A 357 -5.54 1.47 0.30
N GLY A 358 -5.88 2.68 -0.15
CA GLY A 358 -6.31 3.78 0.70
C GLY A 358 -7.58 3.50 1.50
N LYS A 359 -8.58 2.89 0.85
CA LYS A 359 -9.82 2.46 1.52
C LYS A 359 -9.53 1.42 2.59
N ARG A 360 -8.63 0.46 2.31
CA ARG A 360 -8.20 -0.53 3.31
C ARG A 360 -7.53 0.13 4.51
N GLN A 361 -6.64 1.10 4.27
CA GLN A 361 -6.00 1.84 5.34
C GLN A 361 -7.02 2.64 6.18
N TRP A 362 -8.00 3.28 5.54
CA TRP A 362 -9.07 3.98 6.25
C TRP A 362 -9.93 3.03 7.09
N ASN A 363 -10.31 1.88 6.55
CA ASN A 363 -11.05 0.88 7.30
C ASN A 363 -10.26 0.34 8.49
N ALA A 364 -8.94 0.14 8.33
CA ALA A 364 -8.07 -0.22 9.44
C ALA A 364 -7.99 0.91 10.49
N PHE A 365 -7.91 2.18 10.08
CA PHE A 365 -8.00 3.29 11.03
C PHE A 365 -9.33 3.30 11.78
N LEU A 366 -10.45 3.10 11.09
CA LEU A 366 -11.77 2.99 11.73
C LEU A 366 -11.85 1.84 12.74
N LEU A 367 -11.12 0.75 12.52
CA LEU A 367 -11.06 -0.38 13.44
C LEU A 367 -10.24 -0.07 14.71
N TYR A 368 -9.18 0.74 14.59
CA TYR A 368 -8.18 0.91 15.66
C TYR A 368 -8.20 2.28 16.34
N HIS A 369 -8.91 3.29 15.84
CA HIS A 369 -8.86 4.65 16.42
C HIS A 369 -9.45 4.77 17.84
N GLU A 370 -10.10 3.73 18.35
CA GLU A 370 -10.56 3.72 19.75
C GLU A 370 -9.57 2.97 20.67
N TYR A 371 -8.51 2.40 20.11
CA TYR A 371 -7.55 1.63 20.88
C TYR A 371 -6.57 2.59 21.55
N GLN A 372 -6.49 2.53 22.88
CA GLN A 372 -5.63 3.40 23.68
C GLN A 372 -4.14 3.30 23.33
N GLN A 373 -3.72 2.14 22.81
CA GLN A 373 -2.35 1.86 22.38
C GLN A 373 -2.01 2.43 20.99
N LEU A 374 -3.00 2.94 20.23
CA LEU A 374 -2.73 3.49 18.90
C LEU A 374 -1.91 4.78 19.02
N GLN A 375 -0.76 4.78 18.35
CA GLN A 375 0.21 5.86 18.43
C GLN A 375 -0.36 7.16 17.81
N PRO A 376 -0.17 8.34 18.45
CA PRO A 376 -0.82 9.58 18.00
C PRO A 376 -0.49 10.01 16.56
N LEU A 377 0.67 9.65 15.99
CA LEU A 377 0.99 9.99 14.60
C LEU A 377 0.06 9.30 13.60
N ALA A 378 -0.60 8.19 13.96
CA ALA A 378 -1.60 7.58 13.08
C ALA A 378 -2.72 8.57 12.72
N TYR A 379 -3.18 9.37 13.70
CA TYR A 379 -4.20 10.41 13.49
C TYR A 379 -3.66 11.55 12.63
N LEU A 380 -2.45 12.00 12.92
CA LEU A 380 -1.80 13.06 12.15
C LEU A 380 -1.54 12.63 10.69
N ARG A 381 -1.13 11.37 10.49
CA ARG A 381 -0.94 10.79 9.16
C ARG A 381 -2.27 10.72 8.41
N MET A 382 -3.34 10.24 9.04
CA MET A 382 -4.66 10.23 8.41
C MET A 382 -5.15 11.65 8.09
N ALA A 383 -4.91 12.62 8.97
CA ALA A 383 -5.20 14.03 8.72
C ALA A 383 -4.40 14.56 7.53
N ASP A 384 -3.12 14.22 7.45
CA ASP A 384 -2.24 14.62 6.35
C ASP A 384 -2.65 13.96 5.02
N ILE A 385 -3.14 12.72 5.04
CA ILE A 385 -3.73 12.08 3.86
C ILE A 385 -4.99 12.82 3.42
N PHE A 386 -5.96 13.04 4.30
CA PHE A 386 -7.19 13.78 3.95
C PHE A 386 -6.91 15.21 3.51
N PHE A 387 -5.93 15.86 4.14
CA PHE A 387 -5.45 17.16 3.72
C PHE A 387 -4.89 17.08 2.31
N ARG A 388 -3.93 16.18 2.03
CA ARG A 388 -3.35 16.02 0.70
C ARG A 388 -4.43 15.71 -0.33
N GLU A 389 -5.35 14.80 -0.05
CA GLU A 389 -6.48 14.50 -0.93
C GLU A 389 -7.32 15.72 -1.25
N ALA A 390 -7.74 16.49 -0.25
CA ALA A 390 -8.50 17.72 -0.48
C ALA A 390 -7.76 18.73 -1.38
N HIS A 391 -6.43 18.62 -1.44
CA HIS A 391 -5.53 19.47 -2.22
C HIS A 391 -4.90 18.76 -3.44
N GLN A 392 -5.30 17.53 -3.74
CA GLN A 392 -4.81 16.80 -4.90
C GLN A 392 -5.41 17.36 -6.21
N TRP A 393 -4.59 17.33 -7.25
CA TRP A 393 -4.90 17.84 -8.58
C TRP A 393 -6.17 17.23 -9.20
N ALA A 394 -6.45 15.94 -8.98
CA ALA A 394 -7.63 15.26 -9.49
C ALA A 394 -8.94 15.85 -8.93
N ASN A 395 -8.93 16.29 -7.67
CA ASN A 395 -10.07 16.95 -7.05
C ASN A 395 -10.29 18.37 -7.58
N TRP A 396 -9.23 19.02 -8.07
CA TRP A 396 -9.35 20.33 -8.72
C TRP A 396 -9.89 20.20 -10.16
N LYS A 397 -9.66 19.08 -10.86
CA LYS A 397 -10.32 18.77 -12.16
C LYS A 397 -11.85 18.78 -12.04
N CYS A 398 -12.39 18.23 -10.95
CA CYS A 398 -13.84 18.14 -10.69
C CYS A 398 -14.51 19.47 -10.29
N GLN A 399 -13.81 20.61 -10.25
CA GLN A 399 -14.43 21.95 -10.10
C GLN A 399 -15.14 22.46 -11.37
N HIS A 400 -14.95 21.79 -12.52
CA HIS A 400 -15.59 22.15 -13.79
C HIS A 400 -16.61 21.14 -14.30
N PHE A 401 -16.74 20.01 -13.60
CA PHE A 401 -17.74 18.98 -13.86
C PHE A 401 -18.42 18.72 -12.51
N GLU A 402 -19.49 19.49 -12.28
CA GLU A 402 -20.47 19.52 -11.17
C GLU A 402 -20.25 18.56 -9.97
N ASP A 403 -20.37 19.09 -8.72
CA ASP A 403 -20.46 18.41 -7.40
C ASP A 403 -19.26 18.30 -6.41
N THR A 404 -18.17 19.06 -6.56
CA THR A 404 -17.03 18.96 -5.60
C THR A 404 -17.14 19.66 -4.24
N ARG A 405 -17.99 20.69 -4.08
CA ARG A 405 -18.14 21.35 -2.75
C ARG A 405 -18.71 20.41 -1.69
N GLN A 406 -19.47 19.39 -2.11
CA GLN A 406 -20.00 18.37 -1.20
C GLN A 406 -18.93 17.35 -0.76
N VAL A 407 -17.86 17.14 -1.54
CA VAL A 407 -16.84 16.12 -1.27
C VAL A 407 -15.60 16.68 -0.55
N LEU A 408 -15.17 17.92 -0.85
CA LEU A 408 -13.92 18.48 -0.30
C LEU A 408 -14.07 19.09 1.09
N ALA A 409 -15.19 19.77 1.37
CA ALA A 409 -15.42 20.39 2.67
C ALA A 409 -15.46 19.37 3.82
N PRO A 410 -16.05 18.16 3.66
CA PRO A 410 -15.95 17.10 4.67
C PRO A 410 -14.51 16.67 4.96
N ARG A 411 -13.66 16.46 3.94
CA ARG A 411 -12.27 16.00 4.13
C ARG A 411 -11.39 16.99 4.88
N ILE A 412 -11.52 18.29 4.58
CA ILE A 412 -10.79 19.33 5.32
C ILE A 412 -11.28 19.38 6.78
N LYS A 413 -12.60 19.26 7.00
CA LYS A 413 -13.18 19.21 8.35
C LYS A 413 -12.69 17.99 9.13
N GLU A 414 -12.70 16.81 8.51
CA GLU A 414 -12.19 15.56 9.10
C GLU A 414 -10.70 15.67 9.43
N ALA A 415 -9.88 16.22 8.53
CA ALA A 415 -8.47 16.50 8.81
C ALA A 415 -8.31 17.42 10.03
N GLY A 416 -9.09 18.50 10.13
CA GLY A 416 -9.09 19.39 11.29
C GLY A 416 -9.47 18.69 12.60
N GLN A 417 -10.48 17.80 12.57
CA GLN A 417 -10.89 17.01 13.73
C GLN A 417 -9.80 16.04 14.18
N LEU A 418 -9.15 15.35 13.25
CA LEU A 418 -8.04 14.44 13.55
C LEU A 418 -6.82 15.17 14.14
N ILE A 419 -6.52 16.39 13.67
CA ILE A 419 -5.45 17.22 14.25
C ILE A 419 -5.79 17.65 15.67
N ALA A 420 -7.02 18.09 15.92
CA ALA A 420 -7.46 18.46 17.26
C ALA A 420 -7.33 17.27 18.23
N TYR A 421 -7.73 16.08 17.78
CA TYR A 421 -7.58 14.86 18.57
C TYR A 421 -6.12 14.46 18.77
N PHE A 422 -5.27 14.56 17.74
CA PHE A 422 -3.82 14.40 17.89
C PHE A 422 -3.26 15.33 18.97
N GLN A 423 -3.64 16.61 18.97
CA GLN A 423 -3.19 17.58 19.98
C GLN A 423 -3.64 17.20 21.39
N GLU A 424 -4.86 16.70 21.55
CA GLU A 424 -5.37 16.19 22.83
C GLU A 424 -4.54 14.99 23.31
N LEU A 425 -4.31 13.99 22.45
CA LEU A 425 -3.47 12.83 22.78
C LEU A 425 -2.05 13.23 23.20
N MET A 426 -1.47 14.24 22.54
CA MET A 426 -0.14 14.76 22.86
C MET A 426 -0.05 15.37 24.28
N THR A 427 -1.17 15.78 24.90
CA THR A 427 -1.16 16.30 26.28
C THR A 427 -1.08 15.21 27.33
N ALA A 428 -1.41 13.96 26.98
CA ALA A 428 -1.39 12.81 27.88
C ALA A 428 -0.05 12.06 27.86
N LEU A 429 0.87 12.42 26.95
CA LEU A 429 2.20 11.81 26.85
C LEU A 429 3.19 12.43 27.83
N ASP A 430 4.17 11.64 28.24
CA ASP A 430 5.37 12.17 28.91
C ASP A 430 6.23 13.01 27.93
N GLU A 431 7.09 13.87 28.47
CA GLU A 431 7.83 14.85 27.66
C GLU A 431 8.85 14.21 26.70
N ASP A 432 9.42 13.04 27.03
CA ASP A 432 10.37 12.34 26.15
C ASP A 432 9.63 11.76 24.94
N THR A 433 8.52 11.05 25.17
CA THR A 433 7.67 10.51 24.10
C THR A 433 7.09 11.63 23.23
N LYS A 434 6.65 12.73 23.85
CA LYS A 434 6.11 13.89 23.16
C LYS A 434 7.14 14.54 22.23
N THR A 435 8.41 14.63 22.65
CA THR A 435 9.49 15.18 21.81
C THR A 435 9.71 14.30 20.58
N LEU A 436 9.81 12.97 20.76
CA LEU A 436 9.99 12.03 19.65
C LEU A 436 8.83 12.07 18.64
N VAL A 437 7.59 12.15 19.15
CA VAL A 437 6.40 12.28 18.31
C VAL A 437 6.38 13.62 17.57
N GLN A 438 6.80 14.72 18.20
CA GLN A 438 6.88 16.03 17.55
C GLN A 438 7.93 16.05 16.43
N GLU A 439 9.12 15.50 16.65
CA GLU A 439 10.16 15.38 15.61
C GLU A 439 9.65 14.57 14.41
N SER A 440 8.99 13.46 14.68
CA SER A 440 8.40 12.62 13.63
C SER A 440 7.27 13.35 12.87
N ALA A 441 6.48 14.16 13.59
CA ALA A 441 5.39 14.94 13.01
C ALA A 441 5.85 16.00 12.00
N GLU A 442 7.09 16.51 12.12
CA GLU A 442 7.64 17.51 11.19
C GLU A 442 7.79 16.99 9.75
N ASN A 443 7.75 15.66 9.56
CA ASN A 443 7.82 15.03 8.24
C ASN A 443 6.50 15.10 7.45
N TYR A 444 5.37 15.49 8.07
CA TYR A 444 4.09 15.60 7.37
C TYR A 444 3.90 16.98 6.72
N SER A 445 3.54 16.99 5.43
CA SER A 445 3.27 18.21 4.64
C SER A 445 2.32 19.16 5.36
N LEU A 446 1.26 18.59 5.95
CA LEU A 446 0.26 19.33 6.73
C LEU A 446 0.88 20.18 7.84
N VAL A 447 1.81 19.61 8.63
CA VAL A 447 2.47 20.32 9.74
C VAL A 447 3.37 21.42 9.21
N GLN A 448 4.11 21.15 8.13
CA GLN A 448 4.98 22.13 7.49
C GLN A 448 4.18 23.35 6.99
N ILE A 449 3.03 23.11 6.37
CA ILE A 449 2.11 24.16 5.89
C ILE A 449 1.53 24.96 7.06
N MET A 450 1.08 24.30 8.13
CA MET A 450 0.56 24.99 9.32
C MET A 450 1.61 25.94 9.92
N ARG A 451 2.85 25.46 10.07
CA ARG A 451 3.98 26.25 10.59
C ARG A 451 4.25 27.48 9.73
N ALA A 452 4.29 27.30 8.40
CA ALA A 452 4.51 28.39 7.45
C ALA A 452 3.37 29.43 7.46
N SER A 453 2.13 29.02 7.71
CA SER A 453 0.97 29.91 7.77
C SER A 453 0.82 30.69 9.10
N GLY A 454 1.57 30.30 10.14
CA GLY A 454 1.50 30.90 11.47
C GLY A 454 0.15 30.73 12.19
N LYS A 455 -0.68 29.75 11.78
CA LYS A 455 -2.00 29.50 12.37
C LYS A 455 -2.23 28.02 12.69
N PRO A 456 -2.98 27.72 13.78
CA PRO A 456 -3.62 26.43 13.91
C PRO A 456 -4.72 26.29 12.83
N LEU A 457 -4.89 25.09 12.27
CA LEU A 457 -6.03 24.76 11.40
C LEU A 457 -7.32 24.98 12.20
N LYS A 458 -8.20 25.83 11.67
CA LYS A 458 -9.56 26.03 12.17
C LYS A 458 -10.56 25.51 11.16
#